data_AF-A0A9P6BC07-F1
#
_entry.id   AF-A0A9P6BC07-F1
#
_cell.length_a   1.000
_cell.length_b   1.000
_cell.length_c   1.000
_cell.angle_alpha   90.00
_cell.angle_beta   90.00
_cell.angle_gamma   90.00
#
_symmetry.space_group_name_H-M   'P 1'
#
loop_
_entity.id
_entity.type
_entity.pdbx_description
1 polymer ?
#
loop_
_entity_poly.entity_id
_entity_poly.type
_entity_poly.pdbx_seq_one_letter_code
_entity_poly.pdbx_strand_id
1 'polypeptide(L)'
;MKSTVTTGLTDKNGRLLAVATAGPNDLGYKKTVENSSRLFEKIRSDGESSGALRSDNNKRGLFSALHCGLSFGGGQILPKTLDHSSRAQRLVDELLESIDVRRLAGFQSSLLPLYAPNMCGYIEEDLARLYRDNPSLKPNFPGTSYFPACTFNLGPIACTADHVDAMNVPWGWCAITALGIFDHKQGGHLVLYSLGVALELPPGSTVLIPSAIIRHVPGWRSSSLGQRR
;
A
#
# COMPACT_ATOMS: atom_id res chain seq x y z
N MET A 1 9.99 -10.48 13.29
CA MET A 1 9.34 -11.64 12.61
C MET A 1 10.41 -12.56 12.02
N LYS A 2 10.33 -13.88 12.23
CA LYS A 2 11.10 -14.84 11.39
C LYS A 2 10.47 -14.83 9.99
N SER A 3 11.27 -14.87 8.92
CA SER A 3 10.91 -14.57 7.53
C SER A 3 9.86 -15.47 6.85
N THR A 4 9.10 -16.27 7.61
CA THR A 4 8.13 -17.26 7.12
C THR A 4 6.85 -17.33 7.94
N VAL A 5 6.68 -16.50 8.98
CA VAL A 5 5.54 -16.63 9.91
C VAL A 5 4.47 -15.59 9.61
N THR A 6 3.26 -16.06 9.28
CA THR A 6 2.06 -15.22 9.30
C THR A 6 1.67 -14.92 10.75
N THR A 7 1.40 -13.66 11.06
CA THR A 7 0.93 -13.20 12.38
C THR A 7 -0.42 -12.52 12.21
N GLY A 8 -1.46 -13.12 12.81
CA GLY A 8 -2.75 -12.47 13.00
C GLY A 8 -2.80 -11.75 14.34
N LEU A 9 -3.31 -10.52 14.35
CA LEU A 9 -3.65 -9.79 15.57
C LEU A 9 -5.16 -9.93 15.80
N THR A 10 -5.57 -10.35 16.99
CA THR A 10 -6.98 -10.61 17.30
C THR A 10 -7.47 -9.81 18.51
N ASP A 11 -8.78 -9.56 18.58
CA ASP A 11 -9.43 -9.11 19.80
C ASP A 11 -9.55 -10.25 20.83
N LYS A 12 -10.05 -9.93 22.03
CA LYS A 12 -10.29 -10.92 23.10
C LYS A 12 -11.28 -12.04 22.75
N ASN A 13 -12.04 -11.89 21.67
CA ASN A 13 -13.02 -12.86 21.19
C ASN A 13 -12.48 -13.64 19.96
N GLY A 14 -11.21 -13.47 19.60
CA GLY A 14 -10.61 -14.13 18.44
C GLY A 14 -10.95 -13.50 17.08
N ARG A 15 -11.55 -12.30 17.05
CA ARG A 15 -11.80 -11.59 15.78
C ARG A 15 -10.51 -11.00 15.25
N LEU A 16 -10.21 -11.26 13.98
CA LEU A 16 -9.01 -10.73 13.33
C LEU A 16 -9.11 -9.21 13.13
N LEU A 17 -8.08 -8.49 13.58
CA LEU A 17 -7.97 -7.02 13.51
C LEU A 17 -6.91 -6.57 12.48
N ALA A 18 -5.90 -7.40 12.26
CA ALA A 18 -4.86 -7.21 11.26
C ALA A 18 -4.17 -8.55 11.00
N VAL A 19 -3.53 -8.69 9.84
CA VAL A 19 -2.69 -9.86 9.55
C VAL A 19 -1.46 -9.43 8.77
N ALA A 20 -0.28 -9.83 9.25
CA ALA A 20 0.97 -9.65 8.54
C ALA A 20 1.49 -11.00 8.06
N THR A 21 1.84 -11.09 6.77
CA THR A 21 2.29 -12.32 6.11
C THR A 21 3.66 -12.10 5.48
N ALA A 22 4.47 -13.15 5.49
CA ALA A 22 5.62 -13.19 4.60
C ALA A 22 5.14 -13.37 3.16
N GLY A 23 5.89 -12.81 2.21
CA GLY A 23 5.67 -13.09 0.80
C GLY A 23 5.85 -14.58 0.45
N PRO A 24 5.36 -15.03 -0.72
CA PRO A 24 5.61 -16.38 -1.22
C PRO A 24 7.09 -16.76 -1.13
N ASN A 25 7.36 -17.95 -0.58
CA ASN A 25 8.71 -18.46 -0.41
C ASN A 25 9.24 -19.11 -1.71
N ASP A 26 9.28 -18.32 -2.78
CA ASP A 26 9.83 -18.75 -4.07
C ASP A 26 10.85 -17.73 -4.61
N LEU A 27 11.79 -18.23 -5.43
CA LEU A 27 12.84 -17.39 -6.02
C LEU A 27 12.27 -16.31 -6.95
N GLY A 28 11.13 -16.57 -7.58
CA GLY A 28 10.44 -15.59 -8.42
C GLY A 28 9.92 -14.42 -7.61
N TYR A 29 9.30 -14.67 -6.44
CA TYR A 29 8.80 -13.59 -5.60
C TYR A 29 9.92 -12.73 -5.01
N LYS A 30 11.05 -13.34 -4.62
CA LYS A 30 12.24 -12.58 -4.19
C LYS A 30 12.73 -11.62 -5.27
N LYS A 31 12.84 -12.10 -6.52
CA LYS A 31 13.18 -11.26 -7.67
C LYS A 31 12.15 -10.16 -7.91
N THR A 32 10.87 -10.45 -7.74
CA THR A 32 9.80 -9.46 -7.84
C THR A 32 9.94 -8.33 -6.82
N VAL A 33 10.30 -8.65 -5.57
CA VAL A 33 10.54 -7.65 -4.53
C VAL A 33 11.76 -6.79 -4.87
N GLU A 34 12.87 -7.41 -5.32
CA GLU A 34 14.09 -6.71 -5.72
C GLU A 34 13.86 -5.78 -6.92
N ASN A 35 13.23 -6.30 -7.98
CA ASN A 35 12.93 -5.53 -9.19
C ASN A 35 11.97 -4.38 -8.91
N SER A 36 10.91 -4.63 -8.12
CA SER A 36 9.98 -3.57 -7.72
C SER A 36 10.69 -2.50 -6.89
N SER A 37 11.60 -2.88 -6.00
CA SER A 37 12.38 -1.92 -5.21
C SER A 37 13.26 -1.03 -6.09
N ARG A 38 13.94 -1.61 -7.08
CA ARG A 38 14.74 -0.85 -8.07
C ARG A 38 13.86 0.05 -8.94
N LEU A 39 12.68 -0.43 -9.35
CA LEU A 39 11.74 0.35 -10.12
C LEU A 39 11.25 1.58 -9.33
N PHE A 40 10.91 1.43 -8.05
CA PHE A 40 10.48 2.55 -7.21
C PHE A 40 11.59 3.58 -7.04
N GLU A 41 12.85 3.14 -6.90
CA GLU A 41 14.01 4.04 -6.86
C GLU A 41 14.21 4.78 -8.18
N LYS A 42 14.11 4.08 -9.31
CA LYS A 42 14.17 4.69 -10.65
C LYS A 42 13.06 5.73 -10.83
N ILE A 43 11.81 5.36 -10.55
CA ILE A 43 10.64 6.25 -10.68
C ILE A 43 10.81 7.51 -9.83
N ARG A 44 11.32 7.37 -8.60
CA ARG A 44 11.67 8.50 -7.76
C ARG A 44 12.71 9.41 -8.44
N SER A 45 13.83 8.84 -8.86
CA SER A 45 14.94 9.58 -9.49
C SER A 45 14.48 10.31 -10.76
N ASP A 46 13.74 9.62 -11.63
CA ASP A 46 13.19 10.18 -12.87
C ASP A 46 12.15 11.27 -12.57
N GLY A 47 11.32 11.06 -11.56
CA GLY A 47 10.32 12.02 -11.14
C GLY A 47 10.91 13.30 -10.54
N GLU A 48 11.94 13.18 -9.70
CA GLU A 48 12.68 14.31 -9.13
C GLU A 48 13.42 15.09 -10.23
N SER A 49 14.16 14.40 -11.09
CA SER A 49 14.95 15.02 -12.16
C SER A 49 14.09 15.69 -13.25
N SER A 50 12.91 15.15 -13.55
CA SER A 50 11.95 15.75 -14.48
C SER A 50 11.03 16.81 -13.85
N GLY A 51 11.12 17.02 -12.54
CA GLY A 51 10.22 17.89 -11.77
C GLY A 51 8.77 17.40 -11.72
N ALA A 52 8.52 16.13 -12.04
CA ALA A 52 7.21 15.49 -11.95
C ALA A 52 6.82 15.14 -10.50
N LEU A 53 7.83 14.88 -9.66
CA LEU A 53 7.68 14.68 -8.23
C LEU A 53 8.34 15.85 -7.50
N ARG A 54 7.67 16.31 -6.44
CA ARG A 54 8.25 17.25 -5.49
C ARG A 54 8.25 16.57 -4.13
N SER A 55 9.40 16.56 -3.48
CA SER A 55 9.55 16.16 -2.09
C SER A 55 9.01 17.27 -1.18
N ASP A 56 7.70 17.48 -1.26
CA ASP A 56 7.00 18.45 -0.43
C ASP A 56 6.67 17.82 0.93
N ASN A 57 6.82 18.61 1.99
CA ASN A 57 6.41 18.20 3.33
C ASN A 57 4.88 18.09 3.37
N ASN A 58 4.37 16.88 3.12
CA ASN A 58 2.94 16.61 3.13
C ASN A 58 2.50 16.16 4.54
N LYS A 59 1.19 16.11 4.78
CA LYS A 59 0.63 15.67 6.09
C LYS A 59 1.09 14.28 6.53
N ARG A 60 1.54 13.46 5.57
CA ARG A 60 2.01 12.10 5.79
C ARG A 60 3.53 12.03 5.87
N GLY A 61 4.32 13.08 5.72
CA GLY A 61 5.78 13.05 5.90
C GLY A 61 6.59 13.52 4.69
N LEU A 62 7.92 13.45 4.80
CA LEU A 62 8.86 13.97 3.81
C LEU A 62 9.29 12.88 2.82
N PHE A 63 8.38 12.51 1.91
CA PHE A 63 8.67 11.62 0.79
C PHE A 63 7.65 11.81 -0.34
N SER A 64 8.00 11.36 -1.54
CA SER A 64 7.13 11.44 -2.71
C SER A 64 6.18 10.24 -2.76
N ALA A 65 4.90 10.47 -3.04
CA ALA A 65 3.92 9.41 -3.23
C ALA A 65 3.18 9.62 -4.56
N LEU A 66 2.96 8.52 -5.29
CA LEU A 66 2.09 8.49 -6.46
C LEU A 66 0.81 7.73 -6.11
N HIS A 67 -0.31 8.43 -6.08
CA HIS A 67 -1.63 7.86 -5.85
C HIS A 67 -2.26 7.50 -7.19
N CYS A 68 -2.87 6.33 -7.33
CA CYS A 68 -3.42 5.87 -8.61
C CYS A 68 -4.80 5.22 -8.45
N GLY A 69 -5.61 5.21 -9.50
CA GLY A 69 -6.89 4.50 -9.55
C GLY A 69 -8.10 5.35 -9.15
N LEU A 70 -9.18 4.69 -8.74
CA LEU A 70 -10.48 5.32 -8.52
C LEU A 70 -10.51 6.13 -7.22
N SER A 71 -11.12 7.30 -7.29
CA SER A 71 -11.32 8.20 -6.15
C SER A 71 -12.72 8.79 -6.17
N PHE A 72 -13.26 9.00 -4.97
CA PHE A 72 -14.49 9.74 -4.73
C PHE A 72 -14.29 10.64 -3.51
N GLY A 73 -14.30 11.95 -3.73
CA GLY A 73 -14.01 12.96 -2.69
C GLY A 73 -13.65 14.31 -3.29
N GLY A 74 -13.23 15.27 -2.45
CA GLY A 74 -12.74 16.57 -2.91
C GLY A 74 -13.77 17.43 -3.66
N GLY A 75 -15.07 17.23 -3.41
CA GLY A 75 -16.15 17.93 -4.11
C GLY A 75 -16.60 17.26 -5.42
N GLN A 76 -16.06 16.08 -5.76
CA GLN A 76 -16.55 15.29 -6.88
C GLN A 76 -18.01 14.83 -6.64
N ILE A 77 -18.83 14.94 -7.69
CA ILE A 77 -20.21 14.42 -7.71
C ILE A 77 -20.30 12.98 -8.25
N LEU A 78 -19.24 12.51 -8.92
CA LEU A 78 -19.14 11.16 -9.48
C LEU A 78 -17.73 10.59 -9.23
N PRO A 79 -17.59 9.26 -9.10
CA PRO A 79 -16.29 8.60 -9.00
C PRO A 79 -15.49 8.79 -10.29
N LYS A 80 -14.18 9.00 -10.15
CA LYS A 80 -13.25 9.22 -11.27
C LYS A 80 -11.90 8.57 -10.98
N THR A 81 -11.14 8.30 -12.03
CA THR A 81 -9.70 8.01 -11.89
C THR A 81 -8.97 9.27 -11.46
N LEU A 82 -7.96 9.13 -10.59
CA LEU A 82 -7.09 10.24 -10.21
C LEU A 82 -6.34 10.80 -11.44
N ASP A 83 -6.38 12.12 -11.58
CA ASP A 83 -5.69 12.83 -12.66
C ASP A 83 -4.27 13.24 -12.25
N HIS A 84 -3.35 13.15 -13.21
CA HIS A 84 -1.95 13.53 -13.03
C HIS A 84 -1.49 14.49 -14.13
N SER A 85 -0.42 15.25 -13.86
CA SER A 85 0.32 15.89 -14.95
C SER A 85 0.83 14.84 -15.93
N SER A 86 0.98 15.17 -17.21
CA SER A 86 1.45 14.20 -18.21
C SER A 86 2.81 13.58 -17.87
N ARG A 87 3.65 14.26 -17.10
CA ARG A 87 4.93 13.70 -16.64
C ARG A 87 4.73 12.68 -15.52
N ALA A 88 3.90 12.99 -14.53
CA ALA A 88 3.59 12.07 -13.44
C ALA A 88 2.76 10.87 -13.91
N GLN A 89 1.86 11.04 -14.88
CA GLN A 89 1.08 9.95 -15.46
C GLN A 89 1.99 8.88 -16.06
N ARG A 90 3.05 9.26 -16.80
CA ARG A 90 4.02 8.30 -17.37
C ARG A 90 4.71 7.46 -16.29
N LEU A 91 5.00 8.04 -15.12
CA LEU A 91 5.59 7.30 -14.00
C LEU A 91 4.59 6.30 -13.40
N VAL A 92 3.32 6.69 -13.30
CA VAL A 92 2.24 5.81 -12.85
C VAL A 92 2.04 4.67 -13.84
N ASP A 93 2.01 4.95 -15.14
CA ASP A 93 1.84 3.95 -16.19
C ASP A 93 2.98 2.92 -16.16
N GLU A 94 4.24 3.36 -16.04
CA GLU A 94 5.41 2.47 -15.90
C GLU A 94 5.29 1.53 -14.68
N LEU A 95 4.74 2.02 -13.56
CA LEU A 95 4.48 1.21 -12.37
C LEU A 95 3.34 0.21 -12.58
N LEU A 96 2.27 0.60 -13.28
CA LEU A 96 1.10 -0.25 -13.55
C LEU A 96 1.38 -1.32 -14.62
N GLU A 97 2.27 -1.04 -15.56
CA GLU A 97 2.70 -1.96 -16.62
C GLU A 97 3.72 -2.99 -16.13
N SER A 98 4.38 -2.75 -15.00
CA SER A 98 5.36 -3.67 -14.43
C SER A 98 4.75 -5.01 -14.01
N ILE A 99 5.29 -6.10 -14.56
CA ILE A 99 4.90 -7.47 -14.19
C ILE A 99 5.19 -7.77 -12.71
N ASP A 100 6.25 -7.18 -12.16
CA ASP A 100 6.64 -7.37 -10.77
C ASP A 100 5.67 -6.65 -9.83
N VAL A 101 5.31 -5.40 -10.13
CA VAL A 101 4.31 -4.65 -9.36
C VAL A 101 2.94 -5.32 -9.46
N ARG A 102 2.55 -5.81 -10.65
CA ARG A 102 1.33 -6.59 -10.84
C ARG A 102 1.34 -7.86 -9.99
N ARG A 103 2.47 -8.57 -9.88
CA ARG A 103 2.59 -9.76 -9.02
C ARG A 103 2.46 -9.41 -7.54
N LEU A 104 2.99 -8.27 -7.09
CA LEU A 104 2.76 -7.76 -5.74
C LEU A 104 1.27 -7.50 -5.48
N ALA A 105 0.59 -6.81 -6.41
CA ALA A 105 -0.85 -6.53 -6.32
C ALA A 105 -1.68 -7.82 -6.31
N GLY A 106 -1.27 -8.83 -7.09
CA GLY A 106 -1.88 -10.15 -7.10
C GLY A 106 -1.72 -10.87 -5.75
N PHE A 107 -0.51 -10.84 -5.17
CA PHE A 107 -0.27 -11.41 -3.85
C PHE A 107 -1.12 -10.71 -2.79
N GLN A 108 -1.13 -9.37 -2.75
CA GLN A 108 -1.98 -8.59 -1.85
C GLN A 108 -3.45 -9.00 -1.96
N SER A 109 -3.94 -9.17 -3.18
CA SER A 109 -5.34 -9.51 -3.46
C SER A 109 -5.67 -10.95 -3.08
N SER A 110 -4.73 -11.90 -3.23
CA SER A 110 -4.93 -13.29 -2.80
C SER A 110 -5.09 -13.46 -1.29
N LEU A 111 -4.65 -12.47 -0.49
CA LEU A 111 -4.81 -12.50 0.96
C LEU A 111 -6.25 -12.15 1.39
N LEU A 112 -7.00 -11.38 0.59
CA LEU A 112 -8.33 -10.94 0.98
C LEU A 112 -9.35 -12.09 1.11
N PRO A 113 -9.47 -13.04 0.16
CA PRO A 113 -10.39 -14.17 0.33
C PRO A 113 -10.07 -15.05 1.54
N LEU A 114 -8.80 -15.08 1.97
CA LEU A 114 -8.35 -15.87 3.10
C LEU A 114 -8.67 -15.20 4.46
N TYR A 115 -8.51 -13.88 4.56
CA TYR A 115 -8.60 -13.17 5.84
C TYR A 115 -9.79 -12.23 5.98
N ALA A 116 -10.41 -11.83 4.86
CA ALA A 116 -11.55 -10.94 4.80
C ALA A 116 -12.53 -11.33 3.67
N PRO A 117 -13.04 -12.57 3.62
CA PRO A 117 -13.86 -13.06 2.49
C PRO A 117 -15.12 -12.23 2.24
N ASN A 118 -15.80 -11.75 3.29
CA ASN A 118 -16.97 -10.89 3.15
C ASN A 118 -16.63 -9.56 2.45
N MET A 119 -15.45 -9.00 2.73
CA MET A 119 -14.96 -7.79 2.08
C MET A 119 -14.73 -8.02 0.59
N CYS A 120 -14.21 -9.19 0.18
CA CYS A 120 -14.08 -9.53 -1.24
C CYS A 120 -15.43 -9.48 -1.95
N GLY A 121 -16.46 -10.10 -1.37
CA GLY A 121 -17.81 -10.10 -1.94
C GLY A 121 -18.35 -8.69 -2.15
N TYR A 122 -18.24 -7.83 -1.14
CA TYR A 122 -18.65 -6.43 -1.27
C TYR A 122 -17.88 -5.67 -2.35
N ILE A 123 -16.56 -5.84 -2.41
CA ILE A 123 -15.71 -5.18 -3.41
C ILE A 123 -16.07 -5.65 -4.83
N GLU A 124 -16.23 -6.96 -5.05
CA GLU A 124 -16.58 -7.51 -6.34
C GLU A 124 -17.92 -6.97 -6.83
N GLU A 125 -18.95 -7.02 -5.98
CA GLU A 125 -20.30 -6.55 -6.31
C GLU A 125 -20.33 -5.04 -6.59
N ASP A 126 -19.73 -4.23 -5.71
CA ASP A 126 -19.74 -2.78 -5.82
C ASP A 126 -18.92 -2.28 -7.00
N LEU A 127 -17.72 -2.84 -7.22
CA LEU A 127 -16.89 -2.46 -8.36
C LEU A 127 -17.48 -2.96 -9.68
N ALA A 128 -18.08 -4.16 -9.72
CA ALA A 128 -18.76 -4.64 -10.94
C ALA A 128 -19.91 -3.72 -11.34
N ARG A 129 -20.72 -3.27 -10.37
CA ARG A 129 -21.77 -2.26 -10.60
C ARG A 129 -21.17 -0.94 -11.05
N LEU A 130 -20.14 -0.45 -10.37
CA LEU A 130 -19.49 0.82 -10.70
C LEU A 130 -18.94 0.84 -12.13
N TYR A 131 -18.24 -0.21 -12.57
CA TYR A 131 -17.67 -0.30 -13.91
C TYR A 131 -18.74 -0.49 -15.00
N ARG A 132 -19.84 -1.20 -14.70
CA ARG A 132 -20.98 -1.32 -15.61
C ARG A 132 -21.64 0.04 -15.86
N ASP A 133 -21.85 0.81 -14.79
CA ASP A 133 -22.52 2.10 -14.86
C ASP A 133 -21.59 3.20 -15.40
N ASN A 134 -20.26 2.99 -15.33
CA ASN A 134 -19.24 3.95 -15.77
C ASN A 134 -18.14 3.26 -16.61
N PRO A 135 -18.41 2.93 -17.88
CA PRO A 135 -17.50 2.12 -18.71
C PRO A 135 -16.12 2.75 -19.00
N SER A 136 -15.98 4.06 -18.78
CA SER A 136 -14.72 4.79 -18.91
C SER A 136 -13.76 4.53 -17.75
N LEU A 137 -14.25 4.13 -16.58
CA LEU A 137 -13.42 3.78 -15.43
C LEU A 137 -12.68 2.46 -15.69
N LYS A 138 -11.44 2.38 -15.22
CA LYS A 138 -10.58 1.20 -15.39
C LYS A 138 -9.92 0.81 -14.06
N PRO A 139 -9.83 -0.50 -13.75
CA PRO A 139 -9.03 -0.95 -12.62
C PRO A 139 -7.53 -0.80 -12.91
N ASN A 140 -6.74 -0.57 -11.87
CA ASN A 140 -5.28 -0.46 -11.95
C ASN A 140 -4.62 -1.75 -12.49
N PHE A 141 -5.06 -2.91 -11.99
CA PHE A 141 -4.57 -4.22 -12.42
C PHE A 141 -5.75 -5.14 -12.79
N PRO A 142 -6.30 -5.01 -14.00
CA PRO A 142 -7.47 -5.76 -14.45
C PRO A 142 -7.29 -7.28 -14.28
N GLY A 143 -8.27 -7.94 -13.68
CA GLY A 143 -8.25 -9.39 -13.43
C GLY A 143 -7.20 -9.86 -12.41
N THR A 144 -6.49 -8.95 -11.75
CA THR A 144 -5.44 -9.27 -10.78
C THR A 144 -5.73 -8.71 -9.40
N SER A 145 -6.20 -7.45 -9.31
CA SER A 145 -6.36 -6.77 -8.03
C SER A 145 -7.80 -6.44 -7.67
N TYR A 146 -8.13 -6.69 -6.41
CA TYR A 146 -9.37 -6.22 -5.77
C TYR A 146 -9.35 -4.73 -5.45
N PHE A 147 -8.17 -4.12 -5.35
CA PHE A 147 -8.05 -2.74 -4.90
C PHE A 147 -8.29 -1.75 -6.06
N PRO A 148 -9.31 -0.88 -5.96
CA PRO A 148 -9.61 0.07 -7.03
C PRO A 148 -8.64 1.26 -7.07
N ALA A 149 -7.90 1.46 -5.97
CA ALA A 149 -6.93 2.53 -5.81
C ALA A 149 -5.65 2.00 -5.18
N CYS A 150 -4.53 2.65 -5.47
CA CYS A 150 -3.21 2.30 -4.98
C CYS A 150 -2.44 3.54 -4.56
N THR A 151 -1.42 3.36 -3.72
CA THR A 151 -0.41 4.40 -3.50
C THR A 151 0.98 3.77 -3.55
N PHE A 152 1.84 4.33 -4.40
CA PHE A 152 3.24 3.99 -4.48
C PHE A 152 4.03 5.00 -3.63
N ASN A 153 4.45 4.58 -2.45
CA ASN A 153 5.31 5.39 -1.57
C ASN A 153 6.75 5.26 -2.05
N LEU A 154 7.31 6.34 -2.58
CA LEU A 154 8.64 6.37 -3.16
C LEU A 154 9.64 6.79 -2.07
N GLY A 155 10.77 6.07 -2.01
CA GLY A 155 11.81 6.27 -0.99
C GLY A 155 12.56 7.61 -1.10
N PRO A 156 13.81 7.72 -0.64
CA PRO A 156 14.61 6.67 0.01
C PRO A 156 14.12 6.30 1.42
N ILE A 157 13.29 7.14 2.04
CA ILE A 157 12.68 6.90 3.36
C ILE A 157 11.19 7.20 3.28
N ALA A 158 10.38 6.17 3.06
CA ALA A 158 8.93 6.26 3.05
C ALA A 158 8.33 6.06 4.45
N CYS A 159 8.74 6.88 5.42
CA CYS A 159 8.14 6.89 6.76
C CYS A 159 7.01 7.91 6.80
N THR A 160 5.87 7.49 7.36
CA THR A 160 4.73 8.39 7.47
C THR A 160 4.61 9.06 8.84
N ALA A 161 3.86 10.16 8.93
CA ALA A 161 3.35 10.68 10.19
C ALA A 161 2.17 9.82 10.70
N ASP A 162 1.82 9.97 11.97
CA ASP A 162 0.67 9.27 12.59
C ASP A 162 -0.65 9.65 11.92
N HIS A 163 -1.38 8.66 11.36
CA HIS A 163 -2.62 8.92 10.64
C HIS A 163 -3.58 7.73 10.60
N VAL A 164 -4.77 8.01 10.08
CA VAL A 164 -5.72 7.04 9.52
C VAL A 164 -5.96 7.40 8.05
N ASP A 165 -6.33 6.43 7.23
CA ASP A 165 -6.81 6.70 5.88
C ASP A 165 -8.29 7.05 5.91
N ALA A 166 -8.62 8.25 6.41
CA ALA A 166 -9.99 8.68 6.65
C ALA A 166 -10.91 8.68 5.40
N MET A 167 -10.33 8.59 4.20
CA MET A 167 -11.08 8.53 2.94
C MET A 167 -11.41 7.09 2.49
N ASN A 168 -10.87 6.08 3.17
CA ASN A 168 -11.21 4.68 2.91
C ASN A 168 -12.52 4.31 3.62
N VAL A 169 -13.23 3.30 3.09
CA VAL A 169 -14.40 2.75 3.76
C VAL A 169 -14.00 2.11 5.10
N PRO A 170 -14.70 2.38 6.23
CA PRO A 170 -14.26 1.93 7.56
C PRO A 170 -14.08 0.42 7.73
N TRP A 171 -14.87 -0.38 7.01
CA TRP A 171 -14.80 -1.84 7.03
C TRP A 171 -13.77 -2.42 6.06
N GLY A 172 -13.24 -1.61 5.15
CA GLY A 172 -12.29 -2.05 4.13
C GLY A 172 -10.89 -2.18 4.71
N TRP A 173 -10.18 -3.23 4.29
CA TRP A 173 -8.80 -3.49 4.67
C TRP A 173 -7.88 -3.01 3.55
N CYS A 174 -6.77 -2.37 3.90
CA CYS A 174 -5.70 -2.04 2.95
C CYS A 174 -4.59 -3.08 3.05
N ALA A 175 -4.00 -3.40 1.90
CA ALA A 175 -2.79 -4.20 1.83
C ALA A 175 -1.57 -3.30 1.67
N ILE A 176 -0.59 -3.45 2.56
CA ILE A 176 0.65 -2.68 2.58
C ILE A 176 1.80 -3.65 2.42
N THR A 177 2.59 -3.50 1.36
CA THR A 177 3.79 -4.32 1.14
C THR A 177 5.04 -3.49 1.40
N ALA A 178 5.96 -4.02 2.21
CA ALA A 178 7.24 -3.39 2.46
C ALA A 178 8.20 -3.66 1.28
N LEU A 179 8.80 -2.60 0.71
CA LEU A 179 9.77 -2.67 -0.38
C LEU A 179 11.04 -1.91 -0.02
N GLY A 180 12.13 -2.19 -0.72
CA GLY A 180 13.45 -1.59 -0.51
C GLY A 180 14.48 -2.56 0.06
N ILE A 181 15.70 -2.05 0.20
CA ILE A 181 16.84 -2.77 0.78
C ILE A 181 17.13 -2.15 2.14
N PHE A 182 16.71 -2.82 3.21
CA PHE A 182 16.88 -2.32 4.58
C PHE A 182 16.94 -3.47 5.60
N ASP A 183 17.50 -3.18 6.78
CA ASP A 183 17.42 -4.07 7.93
C ASP A 183 16.08 -3.88 8.64
N HIS A 184 15.20 -4.87 8.47
CA HIS A 184 13.84 -4.86 9.01
C HIS A 184 13.77 -4.98 10.54
N LYS A 185 14.90 -5.17 11.23
CA LYS A 185 14.98 -5.11 12.70
C LYS A 185 15.31 -3.71 13.20
N GLN A 186 15.84 -2.85 12.32
CA GLN A 186 16.23 -1.48 12.65
C GLN A 186 15.26 -0.45 12.10
N GLY A 187 14.47 -0.78 11.06
CA GLY A 187 13.48 0.11 10.48
C GLY A 187 12.50 -0.58 9.54
N GLY A 188 11.64 0.21 8.90
CA GLY A 188 10.55 -0.32 8.08
C GLY A 188 9.42 -0.93 8.89
N HIS A 189 9.34 -0.62 10.19
CA HIS A 189 8.29 -1.15 11.05
C HIS A 189 6.94 -0.48 10.74
N LEU A 190 5.85 -1.22 10.92
CA LEU A 190 4.50 -0.65 10.96
C LEU A 190 4.04 -0.57 12.40
N VAL A 191 3.85 0.65 12.90
CA VAL A 191 3.28 0.88 14.24
C VAL A 191 1.77 1.00 14.11
N LEU A 192 1.03 0.18 14.84
CA LEU A 192 -0.43 0.21 14.94
C LEU A 192 -0.81 0.75 16.31
N TYR A 193 -0.92 2.07 16.43
CA TYR A 193 -1.12 2.75 17.72
C TYR A 193 -2.39 2.31 18.43
N SER A 194 -3.49 2.14 17.70
CA SER A 194 -4.77 1.68 18.28
C SER A 194 -4.68 0.29 18.90
N LEU A 195 -3.70 -0.53 18.48
CA LEU A 195 -3.48 -1.88 18.98
C LEU A 195 -2.30 -1.97 19.96
N GLY A 196 -1.50 -0.91 20.10
CA GLY A 196 -0.29 -0.92 20.93
C GLY A 196 0.82 -1.85 20.42
N VAL A 197 0.85 -2.13 19.10
CA VAL A 197 1.78 -3.08 18.48
C VAL A 197 2.70 -2.38 17.48
N ALA A 198 3.96 -2.80 17.42
CA ALA A 198 4.88 -2.49 16.34
C ALA A 198 5.27 -3.79 15.62
N LEU A 199 5.03 -3.85 14.31
CA LEU A 199 5.33 -5.00 13.47
C LEU A 199 6.62 -4.75 12.68
N GLU A 200 7.60 -5.63 12.83
CA GLU A 200 8.75 -5.70 11.92
C GLU A 200 8.30 -6.27 10.58
N LEU A 201 8.44 -5.51 9.50
CA LEU A 201 8.06 -5.92 8.15
C LEU A 201 9.31 -6.13 7.28
N PRO A 202 9.76 -7.37 7.07
CA PRO A 202 10.80 -7.67 6.08
C PRO A 202 10.41 -7.19 4.68
N PRO A 203 11.38 -6.84 3.80
CA PRO A 203 11.10 -6.61 2.39
C PRO A 203 10.30 -7.77 1.77
N GLY A 204 9.21 -7.45 1.07
CA GLY A 204 8.29 -8.41 0.49
C GLY A 204 7.21 -8.96 1.43
N SER A 205 7.20 -8.57 2.71
CA SER A 205 6.08 -8.86 3.59
C SER A 205 4.89 -7.95 3.29
N THR A 206 3.68 -8.48 3.46
CA THR A 206 2.44 -7.74 3.28
C THR A 206 1.64 -7.78 4.56
N VAL A 207 1.04 -6.66 4.93
CA VAL A 207 0.11 -6.57 6.05
C VAL A 207 -1.24 -6.06 5.57
N LEU A 208 -2.31 -6.68 6.05
CA LEU A 208 -3.66 -6.22 5.88
C LEU A 208 -4.14 -5.56 7.17
N ILE A 209 -4.63 -4.31 7.08
CA ILE A 209 -5.21 -3.56 8.20
C ILE A 209 -6.46 -2.80 7.76
N PRO A 210 -7.49 -2.63 8.61
CA PRO A 210 -8.55 -1.66 8.37
C PRO A 210 -8.03 -0.23 8.61
N SER A 211 -7.36 0.33 7.60
CA SER A 211 -6.54 1.56 7.72
C SER A 211 -7.33 2.83 7.99
N ALA A 212 -8.64 2.83 7.72
CA ALA A 212 -9.55 3.93 8.03
C ALA A 212 -9.82 4.09 9.53
N ILE A 213 -9.68 3.01 10.32
CA ILE A 213 -10.04 2.98 11.75
C ILE A 213 -8.85 2.64 12.66
N ILE A 214 -7.82 1.96 12.14
CA ILE A 214 -6.58 1.73 12.89
C ILE A 214 -5.62 2.86 12.61
N ARG A 215 -5.27 3.59 13.67
CA ARG A 215 -4.27 4.66 13.61
C ARG A 215 -2.88 4.04 13.48
N HIS A 216 -2.10 4.43 12.47
CA HIS A 216 -0.89 3.72 12.08
C HIS A 216 0.24 4.63 11.54
N VAL A 217 1.47 4.12 11.64
CA VAL A 217 2.70 4.72 11.08
C VAL A 217 3.51 3.65 10.33
N PRO A 218 3.39 3.60 9.00
CA PRO A 218 4.28 2.87 8.11
C PRO A 218 5.70 3.44 8.10
N GLY A 219 6.69 2.54 7.99
CA GLY A 219 8.09 2.89 7.73
C GLY A 219 8.85 3.41 8.96
N TRP A 220 8.32 3.20 10.17
CA TRP A 220 8.93 3.67 11.40
C TRP A 220 10.33 3.08 11.59
N ARG A 221 11.24 3.90 12.11
CA ARG A 221 12.61 3.52 12.43
C ARG A 221 12.88 3.78 13.90
N SER A 222 13.54 2.81 14.54
CA SER A 222 14.04 3.00 15.90
C SER A 222 15.18 4.01 15.85
N SER A 223 14.91 5.24 16.28
CA SER A 223 15.94 6.23 16.46
C SER A 223 16.66 5.94 17.77
N SER A 224 17.96 5.63 17.73
CA SER A 224 18.82 5.75 18.91
C SER A 224 19.03 7.21 19.36
N LEU A 225 18.39 8.20 18.74
CA LEU A 225 18.39 9.60 19.19
C LEU A 225 17.02 10.21 18.97
N GLY A 226 16.40 10.65 20.07
CA GLY A 226 15.03 11.10 20.11
C GLY A 226 14.69 12.21 19.12
N GLN A 227 13.58 12.00 18.41
CA GLN A 227 12.64 13.08 18.18
C GLN A 227 11.35 12.69 18.89
N ARG A 228 11.16 13.27 20.08
CA ARG A 228 9.82 13.47 20.61
C ARG A 228 9.10 14.41 19.63
N ARG A 229 7.87 13.99 19.32
CA ARG A 229 6.78 14.69 18.62
C ARG A 229 6.95 16.17 18.39
#